data_AF-A0A963EIC4-F1
#
_entry.id   AF-A0A963EIC4-F1
#
_cell.length_a   1.000
_cell.length_b   1.000
_cell.length_c   1.000
_cell.angle_alpha   90.00
_cell.angle_beta   90.00
_cell.angle_gamma   90.00
#
_symmetry.space_group_name_H-M   'P 1'
#
loop_
_entity.id
_entity.type
_entity.pdbx_description
1 polymer ?
#
loop_
_entity_poly.entity_id
_entity_poly.type
_entity_poly.pdbx_seq_one_letter_code
_entity_poly.pdbx_strand_id
1 'polypeptide(L)'
;LFMVFDGRFKLIHAEGGFRPLLFDLANDPHEFRDLAKSDGHEAEIDRLYEYLARWGRRMSQRVTRSDAQIEAGRGQSLRRGILPFLADGSEVDEELLERYRGPQTNLYSP
;
A
#
# COMPACT_ATOMS: atom_id res chain seq x y z
N LEU A 1 2.31 12.44 17.86
CA LEU A 1 0.96 12.29 18.44
C LEU A 1 0.00 12.00 17.30
N PHE A 2 -0.80 10.94 17.42
CA PHE A 2 -1.80 10.54 16.44
C PHE A 2 -3.15 10.37 17.12
N MET A 3 -4.23 10.61 16.39
CA MET A 3 -5.60 10.49 16.89
C MET A 3 -6.48 9.83 15.83
N VAL A 4 -7.29 8.87 16.26
CA VAL A 4 -8.25 8.14 15.42
C VAL A 4 -9.62 8.20 16.07
N PHE A 5 -10.64 8.49 15.28
CA PHE A 5 -12.03 8.51 15.72
C PHE A 5 -12.91 7.89 14.65
N ASP A 6 -13.82 7.02 15.07
CA ASP A 6 -14.70 6.25 14.19
C ASP A 6 -16.15 6.71 14.22
N GLY A 7 -16.45 7.81 14.92
CA GLY A 7 -17.80 8.31 15.17
C GLY A 7 -18.29 8.07 16.59
N ARG A 8 -17.68 7.15 17.34
CA ARG A 8 -17.98 6.88 18.76
C ARG A 8 -16.73 6.89 19.63
N PHE A 9 -15.76 6.04 19.32
CA PHE A 9 -14.56 5.91 20.13
C PHE A 9 -13.43 6.75 19.56
N LYS A 10 -12.76 7.51 20.44
CA LYS A 10 -11.57 8.28 20.11
C LYS A 10 -10.36 7.68 20.80
N LEU A 11 -9.35 7.30 20.02
CA LEU A 11 -8.05 6.84 20.50
C LEU A 11 -6.98 7.90 20.21
N ILE A 12 -6.12 8.16 21.19
CA ILE A 12 -4.93 9.01 21.05
C ILE A 12 -3.68 8.18 21.36
N HIS A 13 -2.75 8.14 20.39
CA HIS A 13 -1.46 7.48 20.51
C HIS A 13 -0.32 8.49 20.54
N ALA A 14 0.57 8.34 21.52
CA ALA A 14 1.82 9.07 21.62
C ALA A 14 3.00 8.10 21.58
N GLU A 15 3.95 8.36 20.67
CA GLU A 15 5.22 7.65 20.60
C GLU A 15 6.04 7.88 21.89
N GLY A 16 6.89 6.93 22.24
CA GLY A 16 7.71 6.99 23.47
C GLY A 16 7.28 5.99 24.56
N GLY A 17 6.52 4.95 24.21
CA GLY A 17 6.14 3.87 25.13
C GLY A 17 5.00 4.22 26.09
N PHE A 18 4.24 5.27 25.81
CA PHE A 18 3.08 5.66 26.61
C PHE A 18 1.87 4.76 26.32
N ARG A 19 1.08 4.48 27.35
CA ARG A 19 -0.26 3.90 27.20
C ARG A 19 -1.14 4.86 26.37
N PRO A 20 -1.96 4.37 25.43
CA PRO A 20 -2.89 5.23 24.69
C PRO A 20 -3.94 5.83 25.62
N LEU A 21 -4.63 6.85 25.13
CA LEU A 21 -5.90 7.32 25.70
C LEU A 21 -7.05 6.78 24.85
N LEU A 22 -8.14 6.38 25.50
CA LEU A 22 -9.37 5.94 24.83
C LEU A 22 -10.59 6.60 25.48
N PHE A 23 -11.48 7.17 24.67
CA PHE A 23 -12.75 7.76 25.11
C PHE A 23 -13.93 7.23 24.31
N ASP A 24 -15.06 6.95 24.98
CA ASP A 24 -16.35 6.63 24.35
C ASP A 24 -17.22 7.90 24.30
N LEU A 25 -17.19 8.63 23.18
CA LEU A 25 -17.86 9.92 23.07
C LEU A 25 -19.39 9.80 23.03
N ALA A 26 -19.94 8.60 22.84
CA ALA A 26 -21.39 8.41 22.95
C ALA A 26 -21.87 8.51 24.41
N ASN A 27 -21.06 8.02 25.37
CA ASN A 27 -21.41 8.01 26.80
C ASN A 27 -20.63 9.05 27.62
N ASP A 28 -19.50 9.54 27.10
CA ASP A 28 -18.64 10.54 27.71
C ASP A 28 -18.21 11.59 26.67
N PRO A 29 -19.15 12.44 26.20
CA PRO A 29 -18.90 13.42 25.15
C PRO A 29 -17.88 14.51 25.53
N HIS A 30 -17.56 14.62 26.81
CA HIS A 30 -16.60 15.59 27.34
C HIS A 30 -15.24 14.96 27.69
N GLU A 31 -15.04 13.67 27.37
CA GLU A 31 -13.74 12.99 27.43
C GLU A 31 -13.09 13.01 28.82
N PHE A 32 -13.90 12.92 29.88
CA PHE A 32 -13.41 12.90 31.25
C PHE A 32 -12.90 11.52 31.70
N ARG A 33 -13.32 10.45 31.04
CA ARG A 33 -13.07 9.06 31.42
C ARG A 33 -12.19 8.36 30.40
N ASP A 34 -10.88 8.33 30.67
CA ASP A 34 -9.92 7.52 29.91
C ASP A 34 -10.14 6.03 30.17
N LEU A 35 -10.81 5.36 29.22
CA LEU A 35 -11.17 3.95 29.26
C LEU A 35 -9.96 3.03 29.13
N ALA A 36 -8.83 3.51 28.61
CA ALA A 36 -7.62 2.71 28.54
C ALA A 36 -6.96 2.52 29.93
N LYS A 37 -7.48 3.13 31.00
CA LYS A 37 -7.03 2.90 32.39
C LYS A 37 -7.72 1.71 33.05
N SER A 38 -8.78 1.20 32.44
CA SER A 38 -9.60 0.11 32.95
C SER A 38 -9.54 -1.09 32.02
N ASP A 39 -9.68 -2.28 32.57
CA ASP A 39 -9.76 -3.52 31.80
C ASP A 39 -11.08 -3.58 30.99
N GLY A 40 -11.09 -4.33 29.89
CA GLY A 40 -12.30 -4.65 29.12
C GLY A 40 -12.54 -3.79 27.88
N HIS A 41 -11.59 -2.93 27.50
CA HIS A 41 -11.65 -2.10 26.29
C HIS A 41 -10.53 -2.40 25.29
N GLU A 42 -9.77 -3.48 25.49
CA GLU A 42 -8.63 -3.88 24.65
C GLU A 42 -9.07 -4.11 23.20
N ALA A 43 -10.23 -4.74 22.99
CA ALA A 43 -10.78 -4.98 21.66
C ALA A 43 -11.03 -3.66 20.89
N GLU A 44 -11.47 -2.59 21.56
CA GLU A 44 -11.69 -1.29 20.92
C GLU A 44 -10.37 -0.57 20.66
N ILE A 45 -9.40 -0.70 21.55
CA ILE A 45 -8.03 -0.20 21.36
C ILE A 45 -7.41 -0.84 20.13
N ASP A 46 -7.44 -2.18 20.04
CA ASP A 46 -6.88 -2.94 18.92
C ASP A 46 -7.53 -2.56 17.59
N ARG A 47 -8.86 -2.46 17.56
CA ARG A 47 -9.62 -2.04 16.38
C ARG A 47 -9.24 -0.64 15.89
N LEU A 48 -9.10 0.32 16.80
CA LEU A 48 -8.70 1.70 16.44
C LEU A 48 -7.23 1.78 16.02
N TYR A 49 -6.35 0.97 16.61
CA TYR A 49 -4.98 0.83 16.12
C TYR A 49 -4.92 0.20 14.72
N GLU A 50 -5.81 -0.74 14.40
CA GLU A 50 -5.90 -1.29 13.04
C GLU A 50 -6.27 -0.19 12.03
N TYR A 51 -7.20 0.70 12.38
CA TYR A 51 -7.53 1.86 11.56
C TYR A 51 -6.35 2.81 11.40
N LEU A 52 -5.62 3.10 12.50
CA LEU A 52 -4.41 3.91 12.45
C LEU A 52 -3.36 3.27 11.54
N ALA A 53 -3.12 1.96 11.66
CA ALA A 53 -2.14 1.23 10.88
C ALA A 53 -2.50 1.18 9.39
N ARG A 54 -3.79 0.99 9.06
CA ARG A 54 -4.29 1.07 7.68
C ARG A 54 -4.09 2.47 7.10
N TRP A 55 -4.42 3.51 7.86
CA TRP A 55 -4.18 4.89 7.46
C TRP A 55 -2.67 5.17 7.27
N GLY A 56 -1.84 4.70 8.20
CA GLY A 56 -0.39 4.92 8.19
C GLY A 56 0.33 4.24 7.03
N ARG A 57 -0.16 3.07 6.58
CA ARG A 57 0.41 2.32 5.44
C ARG A 57 -0.11 2.77 4.07
N ARG A 58 -0.99 3.77 4.00
CA ARG A 58 -1.53 4.25 2.72
C ARG A 58 -0.43 4.88 1.86
N MET A 59 -0.51 4.71 0.55
CA MET A 59 0.46 5.27 -0.41
C MET A 59 0.21 6.76 -0.70
N SER A 60 0.31 7.62 0.32
CA SER A 60 -0.03 9.04 0.20
C SER A 60 0.98 9.86 -0.62
N GLN A 61 2.19 9.35 -0.83
CA GLN A 61 3.27 10.07 -1.54
C GLN A 61 3.37 9.70 -3.02
N ARG A 62 2.56 8.75 -3.52
CA ARG A 62 2.53 8.39 -4.94
C ARG A 62 1.66 9.39 -5.72
N VAL A 63 2.22 10.56 -6.01
CA VAL A 63 1.46 11.71 -6.58
C VAL A 63 1.76 12.00 -8.05
N THR A 64 2.78 11.37 -8.64
CA THR A 64 3.21 11.64 -10.03
C THR A 64 2.51 10.78 -11.07
N ARG A 65 1.75 9.76 -10.64
CA ARG A 65 0.95 8.90 -11.50
C ARG A 65 -0.40 8.61 -10.85
N SER A 66 -1.47 8.74 -11.62
CA SER A 66 -2.82 8.34 -11.20
C SER A 66 -2.98 6.81 -11.23
N ASP A 67 -3.99 6.31 -10.54
CA ASP A 67 -4.34 4.89 -10.53
C ASP A 67 -4.65 4.38 -11.95
N ALA A 68 -5.41 5.17 -12.72
CA ALA A 68 -5.70 4.85 -14.12
C ALA A 68 -4.42 4.76 -14.98
N GLN A 69 -3.44 5.64 -14.77
CA GLN A 69 -2.15 5.57 -15.48
C GLN A 69 -1.33 4.35 -15.09
N ILE A 70 -1.44 3.88 -13.83
CA ILE A 70 -0.76 2.68 -13.37
C ILE A 70 -1.37 1.44 -14.01
N GLU A 71 -2.70 1.33 -14.00
CA GLU A 71 -3.42 0.23 -14.64
C GLU A 71 -3.14 0.17 -16.14
N ALA A 72 -3.24 1.30 -16.84
CA ALA A 72 -2.92 1.37 -18.27
C ALA A 72 -1.46 1.04 -18.60
N GLY A 73 -0.54 1.20 -17.63
CA GLY A 73 0.88 0.90 -17.79
C GLY A 73 1.23 -0.58 -17.69
N ARG A 74 0.34 -1.43 -17.15
CA ARG A 74 0.61 -2.87 -17.00
C ARG A 74 0.78 -3.53 -18.37
N GLY A 75 1.83 -4.34 -18.53
CA GLY A 75 2.11 -5.07 -19.78
C GLY A 75 2.65 -4.23 -20.95
N GLN A 76 2.61 -2.89 -20.87
CA GLN A 76 3.10 -2.00 -21.94
C GLN A 76 4.59 -2.19 -22.28
N SER A 77 5.38 -2.75 -21.36
CA SER A 77 6.80 -3.03 -21.56
C SER A 77 7.05 -4.15 -22.59
N LEU A 78 6.13 -5.10 -22.75
CA LEU A 78 6.28 -6.24 -23.68
C LEU A 78 6.41 -5.73 -25.12
N ARG A 79 5.49 -4.85 -25.55
CA ARG A 79 5.52 -4.22 -26.88
C ARG A 79 6.65 -3.19 -27.04
N ARG A 80 7.47 -2.97 -26.01
CA ARG A 80 8.68 -2.15 -26.04
C ARG A 80 9.96 -2.98 -25.95
N GLY A 81 9.86 -4.31 -26.15
CA GLY A 81 11.01 -5.19 -26.19
C GLY A 81 11.57 -5.59 -24.82
N ILE A 82 10.76 -5.51 -23.76
CA ILE A 82 11.16 -6.06 -22.46
C ILE A 82 10.44 -7.39 -22.30
N LEU A 83 11.15 -8.49 -22.60
CA LEU A 83 10.65 -9.86 -22.57
C LEU A 83 11.42 -10.71 -21.54
N PRO A 84 11.09 -10.63 -20.24
CA PRO A 84 11.72 -11.44 -19.21
C PRO A 84 11.39 -12.93 -19.41
N PHE A 85 12.31 -13.81 -19.02
CA PHE A 85 12.15 -15.28 -19.05
C PHE A 85 11.89 -15.87 -20.46
N LEU A 86 12.38 -15.21 -21.50
CA LEU A 86 12.32 -15.70 -22.88
C LEU A 86 13.49 -16.66 -23.15
N ALA A 87 13.23 -17.95 -23.38
CA ALA A 87 14.29 -18.91 -23.67
C ALA A 87 14.42 -19.18 -25.17
N ASP A 88 13.34 -19.59 -25.83
CA ASP A 88 13.34 -19.91 -27.27
C ASP A 88 12.29 -19.13 -28.08
N GLY A 89 11.44 -18.36 -27.40
CA GLY A 89 10.43 -17.54 -28.05
C GLY A 89 9.09 -18.25 -28.27
N SER A 90 8.91 -19.46 -27.74
CA SER A 90 7.60 -20.10 -27.66
C SER A 90 6.73 -19.56 -26.52
N GLU A 91 7.31 -18.80 -25.58
CA GLU A 91 6.63 -18.32 -24.37
C GLU A 91 5.78 -17.06 -24.59
N VAL A 92 5.92 -16.42 -25.75
CA VAL A 92 5.26 -15.16 -26.09
C VAL A 92 4.69 -15.20 -27.51
N ASP A 93 3.72 -14.35 -27.78
CA ASP A 93 3.19 -14.19 -29.14
C ASP A 93 4.29 -13.76 -30.11
N GLU A 94 4.26 -14.31 -31.32
CA GLU A 94 5.28 -14.08 -32.34
C GLU A 94 5.44 -12.60 -32.73
N GLU A 95 4.36 -11.80 -32.65
CA GLU A 95 4.38 -10.34 -32.84
C GLU A 95 5.40 -9.65 -31.92
N LEU A 96 5.58 -10.15 -30.70
CA LEU A 96 6.54 -9.57 -29.74
C LEU A 96 8.00 -9.88 -30.11
N LEU A 97 8.23 -10.85 -31.00
CA LEU A 97 9.55 -11.30 -31.43
C LEU A 97 10.01 -10.69 -32.75
N GLU A 98 9.18 -9.87 -33.40
CA GLU A 98 9.46 -9.25 -34.70
C GLU A 98 10.78 -8.50 -34.75
N ARG A 99 11.19 -7.86 -33.65
CA ARG A 99 12.45 -7.10 -33.55
C ARG A 99 13.66 -7.95 -33.14
N TYR A 100 13.44 -9.20 -32.73
CA TYR A 100 14.47 -10.13 -32.25
C TYR A 100 14.81 -11.21 -33.27
N ARG A 101 13.87 -11.52 -34.17
CA ARG A 101 14.06 -12.51 -35.23
C ARG A 101 14.56 -11.82 -36.50
N GLY A 102 15.61 -12.38 -37.09
CA GLY A 102 16.17 -11.88 -38.34
C GLY A 102 17.61 -12.34 -38.58
N PRO A 103 18.13 -12.14 -39.80
CA PRO A 103 19.51 -12.47 -40.11
C PRO A 103 20.47 -11.61 -39.28
N GLN A 104 21.53 -12.23 -38.76
CA GLN A 104 22.61 -11.51 -38.09
C GLN A 104 23.36 -10.67 -39.13
N THR A 105 23.29 -9.34 -39.00
CA THR A 105 23.89 -8.41 -39.97
C THR A 105 25.34 -8.07 -39.69
N ASN A 106 25.82 -8.31 -38.46
CA ASN A 106 27.21 -8.03 -38.07
C ASN A 106 27.86 -9.29 -37.46
N LEU A 107 28.96 -9.73 -38.07
CA LEU A 107 29.87 -10.71 -37.47
C LEU A 107 30.92 -9.94 -36.66
N TYR A 108 30.99 -10.23 -35.37
CA TYR A 108 32.08 -9.73 -34.54
C TYR A 108 33.34 -10.55 -34.84
N SER A 109 34.40 -9.87 -35.31
CA SER A 109 35.75 -10.42 -35.36
C SER A 109 36.55 -9.84 -34.18
N PRO A 110 37.13 -10.68 -33.30
CA PRO A 110 37.92 -10.25 -32.14
C PRO A 110 39.26 -9.61 -32.51
#